data_AF-A0A2D9GB48-F1
#
_entry.id   AF-A0A2D9GB48-F1
#
_cell.length_a   1.000
_cell.length_b   1.000
_cell.length_c   1.000
_cell.angle_alpha   90.00
_cell.angle_beta   90.00
_cell.angle_gamma   90.00
#
_symmetry.space_group_name_H-M   'P 1'
#
loop_
_entity.id
_entity.type
_entity.pdbx_description
1 polymer ?
#
loop_
_entity_poly.entity_id
_entity_poly.type
_entity_poly.pdbx_seq_one_letter_code
_entity_poly.pdbx_strand_id
1 'polypeptide(L)'
;MKESENNLLFDKLNRFINKYYKNKILKGLIFLLSSLLIFLLFFSFIEYFSRLSSFGRGVLFWIYCSLNLIILIKFIVVPLTQLLRIGKTISFSDAAKIIGRHFPEIDDKILNILQLNELSDSDNLLIQASITQKTESIQSFSFSNSINFKENKKHLKWIAVPSLLIFLFFITGNKHIITASSARIVDHNTEYDLEAPFKFIVNNKKLEIIQQEDFELDIDVEGSKIPNNIYIEIENNRFSLKKNDFTNFRFLFKNVVSDINFKLYADGFYSESFCLKTIQKPNILEFNTILHYPAYTKKKNEILSNIGDLIIPEGTIVSWGFEFKNTDS
;
A
#
# COMPACT_ATOMS: atom_id res chain seq x y z
N MET A 1 -13.32 -62.05 20.88
CA MET A 1 -14.41 -61.57 19.98
C MET A 1 -15.21 -60.42 20.61
N LYS A 2 -15.57 -60.47 21.91
CA LYS A 2 -16.32 -59.43 22.64
C LYS A 2 -15.70 -58.02 22.72
N GLU A 3 -14.38 -57.87 22.84
CA GLU A 3 -13.74 -56.53 22.84
C GLU A 3 -13.80 -55.82 21.48
N SER A 4 -13.98 -56.55 20.38
CA SER A 4 -13.92 -55.98 19.03
C SER A 4 -15.14 -55.12 18.66
N GLU A 5 -16.31 -55.42 19.23
CA GLU A 5 -17.56 -54.72 18.93
C GLU A 5 -17.69 -53.41 19.70
N ASN A 6 -17.25 -53.38 20.96
CA ASN A 6 -17.13 -52.15 21.73
C ASN A 6 -16.19 -51.17 21.02
N ASN A 7 -15.03 -51.66 20.55
CA ASN A 7 -14.10 -50.87 19.76
C ASN A 7 -14.73 -50.35 18.45
N LEU A 8 -15.65 -51.09 17.84
CA LEU A 8 -16.32 -50.67 16.61
C LEU A 8 -17.25 -49.45 16.83
N LEU A 9 -18.03 -49.42 17.93
CA LEU A 9 -18.92 -48.30 18.24
C LEU A 9 -18.12 -47.03 18.56
N PHE A 10 -17.09 -47.14 19.40
CA PHE A 10 -16.20 -46.02 19.71
C PHE A 10 -15.41 -45.54 18.48
N ASP A 11 -14.97 -46.44 17.59
CA ASP A 11 -14.34 -46.04 16.34
C ASP A 11 -15.33 -45.31 15.42
N LYS A 12 -16.57 -45.78 15.30
CA LYS A 12 -17.63 -45.08 14.54
C LYS A 12 -17.93 -43.69 15.12
N LEU A 13 -18.02 -43.55 16.44
CA LEU A 13 -18.20 -42.26 17.11
C LEU A 13 -16.99 -41.33 16.87
N ASN A 14 -15.76 -41.86 16.98
CA ASN A 14 -14.54 -41.09 16.67
C ASN A 14 -14.50 -40.63 15.21
N ARG A 15 -14.88 -41.48 14.26
CA ARG A 15 -15.02 -41.11 12.84
C ARG A 15 -16.05 -40.02 12.64
N PHE A 16 -17.19 -40.08 13.33
CA PHE A 16 -18.20 -39.02 13.32
C PHE A 16 -17.64 -37.70 13.88
N ILE A 17 -16.99 -37.71 15.05
CA ILE A 17 -16.39 -36.52 15.67
C ILE A 17 -15.35 -35.88 14.74
N ASN A 18 -14.47 -36.69 14.15
CA ASN A 18 -13.49 -36.21 13.17
C ASN A 18 -14.16 -35.59 11.93
N LYS A 19 -15.20 -36.24 11.40
CA LYS A 19 -15.95 -35.72 10.26
C LYS A 19 -16.71 -34.43 10.61
N TYR A 20 -17.21 -34.31 11.84
CA TYR A 20 -17.94 -33.16 12.35
C TYR A 20 -17.04 -31.91 12.38
N TYR A 21 -15.85 -32.04 12.97
CA TYR A 21 -14.89 -30.94 13.00
C TYR A 21 -14.34 -30.59 11.62
N LYS A 22 -14.09 -31.58 10.76
CA LYS A 22 -13.73 -31.32 9.34
C LYS A 22 -14.82 -30.51 8.63
N ASN A 23 -16.09 -30.82 8.84
CA ASN A 23 -17.19 -30.06 8.26
C ASN A 23 -17.28 -28.63 8.83
N LYS A 24 -17.07 -28.48 10.15
CA LYS A 24 -17.04 -27.17 10.82
C LYS A 24 -15.91 -26.29 10.29
N ILE A 25 -14.72 -26.86 10.06
CA ILE A 25 -13.57 -26.19 9.43
C ILE A 25 -13.91 -25.80 8.00
N LEU A 26 -14.49 -26.70 7.20
CA LEU A 26 -14.84 -26.40 5.81
C LEU A 26 -15.85 -25.26 5.71
N LYS A 27 -16.85 -25.24 6.59
CA LYS A 27 -17.80 -24.12 6.71
C LYS A 27 -17.10 -22.83 7.17
N GLY A 28 -16.19 -22.93 8.13
CA GLY A 28 -15.37 -21.82 8.60
C GLY A 28 -14.47 -21.23 7.50
N LEU A 29 -13.87 -22.08 6.66
CA LEU A 29 -13.05 -21.68 5.52
C LEU A 29 -13.89 -20.95 4.47
N ILE A 30 -15.10 -21.44 4.17
CA ILE A 30 -16.02 -20.74 3.26
C ILE A 30 -16.38 -19.35 3.80
N PHE A 31 -16.65 -19.26 5.11
CA PHE A 31 -16.97 -18.00 5.76
C PHE A 31 -15.77 -17.03 5.77
N LEU A 32 -14.57 -17.52 6.05
CA LEU A 32 -13.33 -16.73 6.00
C LEU A 32 -13.11 -16.16 4.59
N LEU A 33 -13.18 -17.00 3.56
CA LEU A 33 -13.02 -16.54 2.16
C LEU A 33 -14.09 -15.54 1.76
N SER A 34 -15.35 -15.78 2.13
CA SER A 34 -16.43 -14.82 1.87
C SER A 34 -16.15 -13.48 2.56
N SER A 35 -15.75 -13.53 3.84
CA SER A 35 -15.46 -12.36 4.65
C SER A 35 -14.27 -11.56 4.12
N LEU A 36 -13.20 -12.24 3.71
CA LEU A 36 -12.02 -11.63 3.08
C LEU A 36 -12.44 -10.82 1.85
N LEU A 37 -13.19 -11.43 0.93
CA LEU A 37 -13.62 -10.77 -0.31
C LEU A 37 -14.60 -9.62 -0.05
N ILE A 38 -15.59 -9.81 0.83
CA ILE A 38 -16.59 -8.78 1.15
C ILE A 38 -15.94 -7.58 1.81
N PHE A 39 -15.09 -7.80 2.82
CA PHE A 39 -14.40 -6.71 3.48
C PHE A 39 -13.40 -6.02 2.55
N LEU A 40 -12.68 -6.77 1.70
CA LEU A 40 -11.80 -6.18 0.69
C LEU A 40 -12.55 -5.19 -0.21
N LEU A 41 -13.72 -5.61 -0.73
CA LEU A 41 -14.57 -4.74 -1.56
C LEU A 41 -15.07 -3.52 -0.78
N PHE A 42 -15.56 -3.74 0.44
CA PHE A 42 -16.09 -2.68 1.29
C PHE A 42 -15.04 -1.62 1.62
N PHE A 43 -13.86 -2.04 2.09
CA PHE A 43 -12.77 -1.13 2.40
C PHE A 43 -12.17 -0.45 1.17
N SER A 44 -12.06 -1.16 0.04
CA SER A 44 -11.62 -0.55 -1.23
C SER A 44 -12.58 0.55 -1.67
N PHE A 45 -13.89 0.32 -1.54
CA PHE A 45 -14.91 1.32 -1.87
C PHE A 45 -14.83 2.56 -0.97
N ILE A 46 -14.64 2.36 0.34
CA ILE A 46 -14.44 3.45 1.30
C ILE A 46 -13.18 4.24 0.95
N GLU A 47 -12.06 3.57 0.66
CA GLU A 47 -10.80 4.23 0.28
C GLU A 47 -10.98 5.08 -0.97
N TYR A 48 -11.62 4.53 -1.99
CA TYR A 48 -11.82 5.19 -3.27
C TYR A 48 -12.64 6.49 -3.15
N PHE A 49 -13.76 6.44 -2.41
CA PHE A 49 -14.64 7.61 -2.25
C PHE A 49 -14.11 8.62 -1.24
N SER A 50 -13.57 8.16 -0.12
CA SER A 50 -13.17 9.05 0.98
C SER A 50 -11.76 9.63 0.83
N ARG A 51 -10.95 9.13 -0.13
CA ARG A 51 -9.56 9.55 -0.36
C ARG A 51 -8.76 9.74 0.94
N LEU A 52 -8.74 8.68 1.77
CA LEU A 52 -8.19 8.77 3.12
C LEU A 52 -6.70 9.16 3.11
N SER A 53 -6.32 9.94 4.12
CA SER A 53 -4.93 10.22 4.49
C SER A 53 -4.20 8.95 4.94
N SER A 54 -2.87 8.99 5.01
CA SER A 54 -2.03 7.83 5.41
C SER A 54 -2.50 7.21 6.73
N PHE A 55 -2.84 8.03 7.72
CA PHE A 55 -3.36 7.57 9.01
C PHE A 55 -4.68 6.80 8.86
N GLY A 56 -5.62 7.33 8.06
CA GLY A 56 -6.89 6.66 7.80
C GLY A 56 -6.72 5.31 7.11
N ARG A 57 -5.78 5.20 6.17
CA ARG A 57 -5.46 3.93 5.49
C ARG A 57 -4.90 2.90 6.47
N GLY A 58 -4.00 3.32 7.37
CA GLY A 58 -3.46 2.45 8.43
C GLY A 58 -4.55 1.91 9.36
N VAL A 59 -5.49 2.75 9.79
CA VAL A 59 -6.62 2.33 10.63
C VAL A 59 -7.48 1.29 9.89
N LEU A 60 -7.83 1.52 8.63
CA LEU A 60 -8.61 0.56 7.84
C LEU A 60 -7.88 -0.79 7.68
N PHE A 61 -6.57 -0.77 7.42
CA PHE A 61 -5.76 -1.98 7.31
C PHE A 61 -5.77 -2.80 8.62
N TRP A 62 -5.53 -2.15 9.76
CA TRP A 62 -5.53 -2.84 11.05
C TRP A 62 -6.91 -3.38 11.45
N ILE A 63 -7.98 -2.66 11.12
CA ILE A 63 -9.36 -3.16 11.30
C ILE A 63 -9.61 -4.38 10.42
N TYR A 64 -9.23 -4.31 9.14
CA TYR A 64 -9.35 -5.42 8.21
C TYR A 64 -8.59 -6.67 8.69
N CYS A 65 -7.32 -6.51 9.09
CA CYS A 65 -6.52 -7.60 9.64
C CYS A 65 -7.13 -8.16 10.93
N SER A 66 -7.54 -7.31 11.86
CA SER A 66 -8.10 -7.74 13.15
C SER A 66 -9.41 -8.53 12.98
N LEU A 67 -10.32 -8.04 12.13
CA LEU A 67 -11.58 -8.74 11.85
C LEU A 67 -11.35 -10.12 11.24
N ASN A 68 -10.48 -10.21 10.23
CA ASN A 68 -10.15 -11.48 9.60
C ASN A 68 -9.42 -12.44 10.56
N LEU A 69 -8.56 -11.91 11.43
CA LEU A 69 -7.86 -12.70 12.45
C LEU A 69 -8.84 -13.30 13.47
N ILE A 70 -9.80 -12.52 13.95
CA ILE A 70 -10.85 -13.00 14.88
C ILE A 70 -11.66 -14.14 14.23
N ILE A 71 -12.04 -13.98 12.97
CA ILE A 71 -12.80 -15.00 12.23
C ILE A 71 -11.96 -16.27 12.05
N LEU A 72 -10.69 -16.12 11.65
CA LEU A 72 -9.76 -17.23 11.47
C LEU A 72 -9.58 -18.03 12.77
N ILE A 73 -9.35 -17.34 13.89
CA ILE A 73 -9.17 -17.99 15.19
C ILE A 73 -10.45 -18.74 15.59
N LYS A 74 -11.61 -18.07 15.54
CA LYS A 74 -12.88 -18.64 16.02
C LYS A 74 -13.41 -19.78 15.16
N PHE A 75 -13.28 -19.69 13.84
CA PHE A 75 -13.91 -20.63 12.90
C PHE A 75 -12.98 -21.69 12.31
N ILE A 76 -11.65 -21.49 12.38
CA ILE A 76 -10.67 -22.45 11.86
C ILE A 76 -9.77 -22.97 12.98
N VAL A 77 -9.06 -22.08 13.69
CA VAL A 77 -8.07 -22.51 14.69
C VAL A 77 -8.72 -23.27 15.84
N VAL A 78 -9.82 -22.77 16.40
CA VAL A 78 -10.53 -23.47 17.50
C VAL A 78 -11.07 -24.83 17.06
N PRO A 79 -11.78 -25.00 15.93
CA PRO A 79 -12.17 -26.33 15.46
C PRO A 79 -10.99 -27.25 15.09
N LEU A 80 -9.86 -26.68 14.67
CA LEU A 80 -8.65 -27.43 14.33
C LEU A 80 -7.96 -27.97 15.60
N THR A 81 -7.83 -27.17 16.66
CA THR A 81 -7.31 -27.67 17.94
C THR A 81 -8.22 -28.75 18.53
N GLN A 82 -9.53 -28.59 18.38
CA GLN A 82 -10.51 -29.62 18.75
C GLN A 82 -10.37 -30.92 17.93
N LEU A 83 -10.06 -30.82 16.63
CA LEU A 83 -9.79 -31.99 15.79
C LEU A 83 -8.51 -32.73 16.22
N LEU A 84 -7.48 -31.98 16.63
CA LEU A 84 -6.23 -32.54 17.15
C LEU A 84 -6.35 -33.03 18.60
N ARG A 85 -7.54 -32.97 19.20
CA ARG A 85 -7.82 -33.32 20.61
C ARG A 85 -7.04 -32.49 21.63
N ILE A 86 -6.62 -31.27 21.24
CA ILE A 86 -5.93 -30.32 22.11
C ILE A 86 -7.00 -29.37 22.68
N GLY A 87 -7.43 -29.62 23.92
CA GLY A 87 -8.43 -28.81 24.63
C GLY A 87 -9.83 -29.45 24.71
N LYS A 88 -10.88 -28.61 24.78
CA LYS A 88 -12.28 -29.07 24.97
C LYS A 88 -12.85 -29.64 23.67
N THR A 89 -12.89 -30.97 23.55
CA THR A 89 -13.61 -31.70 22.48
C THR A 89 -15.04 -32.03 22.91
N ILE A 90 -15.93 -32.30 21.94
CA ILE A 90 -17.25 -32.86 22.25
C ILE A 90 -17.09 -34.25 22.89
N SER A 91 -17.90 -34.52 23.91
CA SER A 91 -17.94 -35.84 24.54
C SER A 91 -18.65 -36.85 23.63
N PHE A 92 -18.48 -38.15 23.89
CA PHE A 92 -19.24 -39.19 23.18
C PHE A 92 -20.75 -39.05 23.39
N SER A 93 -21.19 -38.59 24.57
CA SER A 93 -22.60 -38.29 24.85
C SER A 93 -23.13 -37.13 24.01
N ASP A 94 -22.34 -36.06 23.83
CA ASP A 94 -22.70 -34.95 22.95
C ASP A 94 -22.78 -35.39 21.48
N ALA A 95 -21.82 -36.22 21.05
CA ALA A 95 -21.83 -36.80 19.72
C ALA A 95 -23.09 -37.67 19.49
N ALA A 96 -23.48 -38.50 20.47
CA ALA A 96 -24.69 -39.30 20.43
C ALA A 96 -25.95 -38.45 20.26
N LYS A 97 -26.10 -37.37 21.04
CA LYS A 97 -27.23 -36.43 20.90
C LYS A 97 -27.29 -35.77 19.52
N ILE A 98 -26.14 -35.43 18.93
CA ILE A 98 -26.10 -34.83 17.59
C ILE A 98 -26.47 -35.87 16.52
N ILE A 99 -26.02 -37.12 16.67
CA ILE A 99 -26.35 -38.23 15.77
C ILE A 99 -27.84 -38.56 15.87
N GLY A 100 -28.40 -38.63 17.08
CA GLY A 100 -29.79 -38.96 17.33
C GLY A 100 -30.79 -37.95 16.77
N ARG A 101 -30.44 -36.65 16.74
CA ARG A 101 -31.22 -35.64 16.01
C ARG A 101 -31.34 -35.92 14.51
N HIS A 102 -30.37 -36.60 13.92
CA HIS A 102 -30.39 -36.98 12.50
C HIS A 102 -31.02 -38.36 12.28
N PHE A 103 -30.89 -39.26 13.26
CA PHE A 103 -31.46 -40.60 13.24
C PHE A 103 -32.33 -40.84 14.50
N PRO A 104 -33.59 -40.39 14.51
CA PRO A 104 -34.47 -40.50 15.68
C PRO A 104 -34.68 -41.95 16.14
N GLU A 105 -34.59 -42.91 15.21
CA GLU A 105 -34.78 -44.35 15.44
C GLU A 105 -33.72 -44.99 16.38
N ILE A 106 -32.58 -44.31 16.58
CA ILE A 106 -31.44 -44.82 17.37
C ILE A 106 -30.96 -43.84 18.44
N ASP A 107 -31.59 -42.67 18.61
CA ASP A 107 -31.17 -41.61 19.56
C ASP A 107 -30.99 -42.17 20.99
N ASP A 108 -32.07 -42.69 21.55
CA ASP A 108 -32.08 -43.27 22.90
C ASP A 108 -31.18 -44.51 23.00
N LYS A 109 -30.97 -45.24 21.90
CA LYS A 109 -30.18 -46.48 21.92
C LYS A 109 -28.69 -46.19 22.08
N ILE A 110 -28.16 -45.17 21.38
CA ILE A 110 -26.74 -44.79 21.50
C ILE A 110 -26.45 -44.24 22.89
N LEU A 111 -27.33 -43.37 23.41
CA LEU A 111 -27.15 -42.73 24.71
C LEU A 111 -27.23 -43.76 25.86
N ASN A 112 -28.18 -44.70 25.78
CA ASN A 112 -28.27 -45.80 26.75
C ASN A 112 -27.03 -46.72 26.74
N ILE A 113 -26.46 -47.02 25.57
CA ILE A 113 -25.22 -47.82 25.48
C ILE A 113 -24.05 -47.09 26.15
N LEU A 114 -23.92 -45.77 25.93
CA LEU A 114 -22.87 -44.97 26.55
C LEU A 114 -23.02 -44.90 28.07
N GLN A 115 -24.25 -44.71 28.58
CA GLN A 115 -24.53 -44.71 30.03
C GLN A 115 -24.26 -46.08 30.68
N LEU A 116 -24.66 -47.17 30.02
CA LEU A 116 -24.37 -48.53 30.50
C LEU A 116 -22.86 -48.80 30.56
N ASN A 117 -22.09 -48.26 29.61
CA ASN A 117 -20.63 -48.40 29.59
C ASN A 117 -19.92 -47.51 30.62
N GLU A 118 -20.51 -46.39 31.05
CA GLU A 118 -20.01 -45.58 32.16
C GLU A 118 -20.27 -46.25 33.53
N LEU A 119 -21.32 -47.07 33.63
CA LEU A 119 -21.72 -47.80 34.84
C LEU A 119 -21.12 -49.20 34.94
N SER A 120 -20.51 -49.72 33.88
CA SER A 120 -19.94 -51.06 33.87
C SER A 120 -18.58 -51.09 34.57
N ASP A 121 -18.54 -51.58 35.80
CA ASP A 121 -17.33 -52.19 36.35
C ASP A 121 -16.97 -53.43 35.51
N SER A 122 -15.69 -53.63 35.25
CA SER A 122 -15.12 -54.56 34.25
C SER A 122 -15.60 -56.02 34.35
N ASP A 123 -16.22 -56.42 35.46
CA ASP A 123 -16.49 -57.80 35.82
C ASP A 123 -17.94 -58.25 35.54
N ASN A 124 -18.83 -57.35 35.10
CA ASN A 124 -20.25 -57.67 34.96
C ASN A 124 -20.63 -58.17 33.55
N LEU A 125 -20.50 -59.49 33.35
CA LEU A 125 -20.73 -60.17 32.06
C LEU A 125 -22.12 -59.93 31.44
N LEU A 126 -23.15 -59.70 32.26
CA LEU A 126 -24.52 -59.42 31.80
C LEU A 126 -24.64 -58.03 31.15
N ILE A 127 -23.92 -57.03 31.69
CA ILE A 127 -23.90 -55.67 31.16
C ILE A 127 -23.18 -55.68 29.81
N GLN A 128 -22.05 -56.38 29.70
CA GLN A 128 -21.33 -56.53 28.43
C GLN A 128 -22.17 -57.22 27.36
N ALA A 129 -22.91 -58.30 27.70
CA ALA A 129 -23.80 -58.97 26.75
C ALA A 129 -24.93 -58.04 26.26
N SER A 130 -25.48 -57.22 27.16
CA SER A 130 -26.51 -56.22 26.83
C SER A 130 -25.96 -55.10 25.93
N ILE A 131 -24.71 -54.68 26.13
CA ILE A 131 -24.02 -53.69 25.29
C ILE A 131 -23.78 -54.25 23.89
N THR A 132 -23.27 -55.49 23.76
CA THR A 132 -23.07 -56.16 22.47
C THR A 132 -24.37 -56.26 21.68
N GLN A 133 -25.43 -56.82 22.27
CA GLN A 133 -26.72 -57.00 21.59
C GLN A 133 -27.30 -55.66 21.11
N LYS A 134 -27.21 -54.61 21.93
CA LYS A 134 -27.68 -53.27 21.56
C LYS A 134 -26.80 -52.63 20.48
N THR A 135 -25.48 -52.87 20.50
CA THR A 135 -24.53 -52.34 19.51
C THR A 135 -24.75 -52.94 18.12
N GLU A 136 -25.02 -54.25 18.02
CA GLU A 136 -25.37 -54.93 16.76
C GLU A 136 -26.60 -54.29 16.10
N SER A 137 -27.62 -53.93 16.89
CA SER A 137 -28.86 -53.30 16.39
C SER A 137 -28.65 -51.92 15.75
N ILE A 138 -27.52 -51.27 16.01
CA ILE A 138 -27.16 -49.93 15.50
C ILE A 138 -26.04 -50.02 14.45
N GLN A 139 -25.43 -51.20 14.25
CA GLN A 139 -24.26 -51.37 13.40
C GLN A 139 -24.56 -51.14 11.91
N SER A 140 -25.80 -51.31 11.46
CA SER A 140 -26.25 -51.01 10.08
C SER A 140 -26.23 -49.50 9.76
N PHE A 141 -26.24 -48.64 10.78
CA PHE A 141 -26.21 -47.19 10.59
C PHE A 141 -24.77 -46.66 10.45
N SER A 142 -24.57 -45.84 9.41
CA SER A 142 -23.33 -45.09 9.20
C SER A 142 -23.47 -43.70 9.83
N PHE A 143 -22.95 -43.53 11.05
CA PHE A 143 -22.95 -42.23 11.75
C PHE A 143 -22.27 -41.14 10.92
N SER A 144 -21.32 -41.49 10.06
CA SER A 144 -20.66 -40.53 9.18
C SER A 144 -21.62 -39.92 8.14
N ASN A 145 -22.73 -40.56 7.79
CA ASN A 145 -23.65 -40.04 6.78
C ASN A 145 -24.50 -38.86 7.28
N SER A 146 -24.62 -38.66 8.60
CA SER A 146 -25.32 -37.49 9.17
C SER A 146 -24.61 -36.16 8.90
N ILE A 147 -23.37 -36.21 8.42
CA ILE A 147 -22.60 -35.02 8.03
C ILE A 147 -22.49 -34.99 6.51
N ASN A 148 -23.32 -34.15 5.89
CA ASN A 148 -23.36 -33.96 4.46
C ASN A 148 -22.55 -32.72 4.04
N PHE A 149 -21.38 -32.94 3.44
CA PHE A 149 -20.57 -31.85 2.89
C PHE A 149 -21.26 -31.09 1.74
N LYS A 150 -22.27 -31.68 1.09
CA LYS A 150 -22.99 -31.03 -0.02
C LYS A 150 -23.83 -29.84 0.46
N GLU A 151 -24.26 -29.81 1.71
CA GLU A 151 -25.00 -28.65 2.26
C GLU A 151 -24.15 -27.37 2.26
N ASN A 152 -22.82 -27.51 2.35
CA ASN A 152 -21.90 -26.39 2.27
C ASN A 152 -21.88 -25.73 0.88
N LYS A 153 -22.40 -26.38 -0.17
CA LYS A 153 -22.59 -25.76 -1.48
C LYS A 153 -23.55 -24.57 -1.44
N LYS A 154 -24.49 -24.53 -0.49
CA LYS A 154 -25.37 -23.36 -0.32
C LYS A 154 -24.58 -22.13 0.13
N HIS A 155 -23.53 -22.34 0.93
CA HIS A 155 -22.66 -21.28 1.44
C HIS A 155 -21.64 -20.79 0.39
N LEU A 156 -21.33 -21.58 -0.64
CA LEU A 156 -20.50 -21.14 -1.77
C LEU A 156 -21.08 -19.92 -2.49
N LYS A 157 -22.41 -19.71 -2.44
CA LYS A 157 -23.05 -18.50 -2.98
C LYS A 157 -22.48 -17.21 -2.35
N TRP A 158 -22.09 -17.26 -1.08
CA TRP A 158 -21.51 -16.10 -0.38
C TRP A 158 -20.09 -15.76 -0.84
N ILE A 159 -19.36 -16.71 -1.42
CA ILE A 159 -18.08 -16.46 -2.10
C ILE A 159 -18.32 -16.01 -3.54
N ALA A 160 -19.28 -16.66 -4.22
CA ALA A 160 -19.54 -16.42 -5.63
C ALA A 160 -19.98 -14.99 -5.92
N VAL A 161 -20.85 -14.40 -5.09
CA VAL A 161 -21.35 -13.02 -5.27
C VAL A 161 -20.21 -11.98 -5.27
N PRO A 162 -19.37 -11.87 -4.23
CA PRO A 162 -18.28 -10.91 -4.23
C PRO A 162 -17.20 -11.23 -5.28
N SER A 163 -16.94 -12.52 -5.57
CA SER A 163 -16.02 -12.89 -6.66
C SER A 163 -16.53 -12.44 -8.04
N LEU A 164 -17.84 -12.55 -8.30
CA LEU A 164 -18.46 -12.09 -9.53
C LEU A 164 -18.37 -10.56 -9.65
N LEU A 165 -18.59 -9.83 -8.56
CA LEU A 165 -18.42 -8.38 -8.53
C LEU A 165 -16.99 -7.98 -8.89
N ILE A 166 -15.99 -8.60 -8.28
CA ILE A 166 -14.58 -8.35 -8.61
C ILE A 166 -14.34 -8.61 -10.11
N PHE A 167 -14.81 -9.75 -10.63
CA PHE A 167 -14.68 -10.09 -12.04
C PHE A 167 -15.34 -9.05 -12.98
N LEU A 168 -16.51 -8.54 -12.61
CA LEU A 168 -17.21 -7.49 -13.35
C LEU A 168 -16.41 -6.17 -13.38
N PHE A 169 -15.76 -5.80 -12.27
CA PHE A 169 -14.88 -4.64 -12.21
C PHE A 169 -13.64 -4.80 -13.11
N PHE A 170 -13.11 -6.02 -13.23
CA PHE A 170 -12.01 -6.32 -14.15
C PHE A 170 -12.43 -6.16 -15.62
N ILE A 171 -13.61 -6.66 -16.01
CA ILE A 171 -14.10 -6.56 -17.40
C ILE A 171 -14.42 -5.10 -17.77
N THR A 172 -15.02 -4.34 -16.85
CA THR A 172 -15.44 -2.94 -17.10
C THR A 172 -14.27 -1.96 -17.18
N GLY A 173 -13.01 -2.41 -17.05
CA GLY A 173 -11.83 -1.55 -17.07
C GLY A 173 -11.58 -0.78 -15.76
N ASN A 174 -12.49 -0.89 -14.79
CA ASN A 174 -12.41 -0.25 -13.47
C ASN A 174 -11.56 -1.05 -12.46
N LYS A 175 -10.64 -1.90 -12.94
CA LYS A 175 -9.75 -2.72 -12.11
C LYS A 175 -9.01 -1.88 -11.06
N HIS A 176 -8.67 -0.64 -11.41
CA HIS A 176 -7.90 0.28 -10.57
C HIS A 176 -8.61 0.61 -9.24
N ILE A 177 -9.94 0.57 -9.19
CA ILE A 177 -10.72 0.80 -7.95
C ILE A 177 -10.47 -0.31 -6.92
N ILE A 178 -10.19 -1.53 -7.35
CA ILE A 178 -9.92 -2.64 -6.42
C ILE A 178 -8.41 -2.79 -6.23
N THR A 179 -7.65 -2.87 -7.33
CA THR A 179 -6.21 -3.16 -7.26
C THR A 179 -5.42 -2.00 -6.65
N ALA A 180 -5.68 -0.75 -7.04
CA ALA A 180 -4.93 0.38 -6.51
C ALA A 180 -5.40 0.77 -5.10
N SER A 181 -6.70 0.66 -4.81
CA SER A 181 -7.20 0.85 -3.43
C SER A 181 -6.64 -0.20 -2.48
N SER A 182 -6.61 -1.47 -2.88
CA SER A 182 -6.01 -2.53 -2.06
C SER A 182 -4.51 -2.34 -1.86
N ALA A 183 -3.77 -1.94 -2.91
CA ALA A 183 -2.34 -1.64 -2.81
C ALA A 183 -2.08 -0.48 -1.83
N ARG A 184 -2.84 0.62 -1.94
CA ARG A 184 -2.72 1.79 -1.05
C ARG A 184 -3.10 1.51 0.40
N ILE A 185 -3.99 0.53 0.66
CA ILE A 185 -4.33 0.10 2.02
C ILE A 185 -3.20 -0.75 2.63
N VAL A 186 -2.63 -1.67 1.86
CA VAL A 186 -1.53 -2.53 2.34
C VAL A 186 -0.28 -1.70 2.60
N ASP A 187 0.03 -0.81 1.67
CA ASP A 187 1.21 0.06 1.71
C ASP A 187 0.86 1.42 2.36
N HIS A 188 0.29 1.35 3.55
CA HIS A 188 -0.19 2.49 4.31
C HIS A 188 0.90 3.47 4.79
N ASN A 189 2.18 3.11 4.60
CA ASN A 189 3.33 3.81 5.17
C ASN A 189 4.18 4.56 4.12
N THR A 190 3.94 4.32 2.83
CA THR A 190 4.52 5.13 1.76
C THR A 190 3.60 6.31 1.46
N GLU A 191 4.13 7.52 1.51
CA GLU A 191 3.52 8.65 0.81
C GLU A 191 3.46 8.27 -0.66
N TYR A 192 2.30 7.77 -1.10
CA TYR A 192 1.99 7.63 -2.51
C TYR A 192 1.90 9.03 -3.08
N ASP A 193 3.05 9.59 -3.46
CA ASP A 193 3.13 10.39 -4.68
C ASP A 193 2.63 9.45 -5.77
N LEU A 194 1.32 9.52 -6.04
CA LEU A 194 0.71 8.91 -7.21
C LEU A 194 1.67 9.19 -8.37
N GLU A 195 2.21 8.17 -9.03
CA GLU A 195 2.99 8.40 -10.24
C GLU A 195 2.09 9.23 -11.17
N ALA A 196 2.51 10.46 -11.43
CA ALA A 196 1.73 11.39 -12.21
C ALA A 196 1.48 10.72 -13.57
N PRO A 197 0.27 10.82 -14.15
CA PRO A 197 -0.04 10.20 -15.45
C PRO A 197 0.75 10.83 -16.62
N PHE A 198 1.63 11.78 -16.29
CA PHE A 198 2.53 12.53 -17.14
C PHE A 198 3.81 12.91 -16.40
N LYS A 199 4.87 13.19 -17.15
CA LYS A 199 6.17 13.66 -16.68
C LYS A 199 6.52 14.99 -17.35
N PHE A 200 7.07 15.92 -16.58
CA PHE A 200 7.63 17.15 -17.10
C PHE A 200 9.07 16.93 -17.58
N ILE A 201 9.38 17.38 -18.79
CA ILE A 201 10.71 17.32 -19.39
C ILE A 201 11.13 18.76 -19.71
N VAL A 202 12.23 19.20 -19.09
CA VAL A 202 12.82 20.51 -19.38
C VAL A 202 13.76 20.36 -20.56
N ASN A 203 13.48 21.06 -21.66
CA ASN A 203 14.24 20.94 -22.91
C ASN A 203 15.53 21.78 -22.93
N ASN A 204 15.65 22.75 -22.01
CA ASN A 204 16.84 23.59 -21.92
C ASN A 204 18.07 22.75 -21.49
N LYS A 205 19.11 22.71 -22.33
CA LYS A 205 20.36 21.96 -22.06
C LYS A 205 21.06 22.38 -20.76
N LYS A 206 20.94 23.65 -20.39
CA LYS A 206 21.49 24.25 -19.17
C LYS A 206 20.49 25.25 -18.61
N LEU A 207 20.31 25.22 -17.28
CA LEU A 207 19.53 26.20 -16.53
C LEU A 207 20.47 27.27 -15.99
N GLU A 208 21.11 27.99 -16.90
CA GLU A 208 22.07 29.06 -16.61
C GLU A 208 21.73 30.28 -17.47
N ILE A 209 21.72 31.47 -16.87
CA ILE A 209 21.51 32.74 -17.58
C ILE A 209 22.45 33.83 -17.06
N ILE A 210 22.83 34.77 -17.92
CA ILE A 210 23.60 35.94 -17.51
C ILE A 210 22.68 36.93 -16.78
N GLN A 211 23.17 37.54 -15.70
CA GLN A 211 22.40 38.50 -14.90
C GLN A 211 21.77 39.61 -15.76
N GLN A 212 20.52 39.95 -15.41
CA GLN A 212 19.67 40.95 -16.07
C GLN A 212 19.20 40.61 -17.49
N GLU A 213 19.28 39.34 -17.87
CA GLU A 213 18.72 38.86 -19.15
C GLU A 213 17.42 38.09 -18.92
N ASP A 214 16.67 37.91 -20.00
CA ASP A 214 15.42 37.17 -20.01
C ASP A 214 15.70 35.70 -20.35
N PHE A 215 15.16 34.76 -19.56
CA PHE A 215 15.29 33.32 -19.80
C PHE A 215 13.96 32.72 -20.24
N GLU A 216 13.94 32.05 -21.39
CA GLU A 216 12.79 31.26 -21.83
C GLU A 216 12.98 29.79 -21.45
N LEU A 217 12.10 29.30 -20.59
CA LEU A 217 12.05 27.92 -20.13
C LEU A 217 11.05 27.14 -21.00
N ASP A 218 11.57 26.14 -21.71
CA ASP A 218 10.81 25.23 -22.58
C ASP A 218 10.55 23.90 -21.85
N ILE A 219 9.28 23.54 -21.74
CA ILE A 219 8.83 22.34 -21.03
C ILE A 219 7.93 21.51 -21.93
N ASP A 220 8.30 20.24 -22.09
CA ASP A 220 7.47 19.23 -22.72
C ASP A 220 6.83 18.33 -21.68
N VAL A 221 5.62 17.85 -21.99
CA VAL A 221 4.90 16.91 -21.14
C VAL A 221 4.63 15.62 -21.90
N GLU A 222 5.16 14.53 -21.37
CA GLU A 222 4.96 13.18 -21.89
C GLU A 222 4.09 12.36 -20.93
N GLY A 223 3.09 11.64 -21.45
CA GLY A 223 2.24 10.81 -20.61
C GLY A 223 0.95 10.32 -21.25
N SER A 224 0.21 9.54 -20.48
CA SER A 224 -1.12 9.03 -20.87
C SER A 224 -2.22 10.09 -20.80
N LYS A 225 -2.00 11.17 -20.02
CA LYS A 225 -2.93 12.28 -19.88
C LYS A 225 -2.16 13.59 -19.74
N ILE A 226 -2.27 14.47 -20.72
CA ILE A 226 -1.58 15.76 -20.71
C ILE A 226 -2.47 16.82 -20.00
N PRO A 227 -1.95 17.55 -19.01
CA PRO A 227 -2.70 18.61 -18.33
C PRO A 227 -2.99 19.78 -19.27
N ASN A 228 -4.15 20.42 -19.09
CA ASN A 228 -4.53 21.58 -19.91
C ASN A 228 -3.76 22.85 -19.51
N ASN A 229 -3.50 23.02 -18.21
CA ASN A 229 -2.78 24.15 -17.63
C ASN A 229 -1.65 23.64 -16.75
N ILE A 230 -0.47 24.25 -16.91
CA ILE A 230 0.70 24.00 -16.05
C ILE A 230 1.02 25.33 -15.37
N TYR A 231 1.45 25.24 -14.11
CA TYR A 231 1.89 26.37 -13.32
C TYR A 231 3.35 26.18 -12.92
N ILE A 232 4.08 27.29 -12.83
CA ILE A 232 5.39 27.34 -12.20
C ILE A 232 5.23 27.99 -10.84
N GLU A 233 5.79 27.36 -9.81
CA GLU A 233 5.80 27.84 -8.44
C GLU A 233 7.20 28.38 -8.10
N ILE A 234 7.26 29.66 -7.75
CA ILE A 234 8.47 30.41 -7.39
C ILE A 234 8.18 31.11 -6.07
N GLU A 235 8.96 30.84 -5.02
CA GLU A 235 8.78 31.46 -3.69
C GLU A 235 7.31 31.39 -3.19
N ASN A 236 6.65 30.24 -3.40
CA ASN A 236 5.25 29.97 -3.07
C ASN A 236 4.20 30.74 -3.90
N ASN A 237 4.61 31.51 -4.92
CA ASN A 237 3.72 32.14 -5.87
C ASN A 237 3.59 31.29 -7.13
N ARG A 238 2.37 31.19 -7.66
CA ARG A 238 2.08 30.37 -8.85
C ARG A 238 1.79 31.24 -10.06
N PHE A 239 2.50 30.96 -11.14
CA PHE A 239 2.32 31.62 -12.43
C PHE A 239 1.94 30.60 -13.49
N SER A 240 0.96 30.92 -14.34
CA SER A 240 0.55 30.03 -15.42
C SER A 240 1.58 30.05 -16.55
N LEU A 241 1.92 28.87 -17.07
CA LEU A 241 2.73 28.74 -18.27
C LEU A 241 1.90 29.10 -19.50
N LYS A 242 2.57 29.60 -20.54
CA LYS A 242 1.96 29.84 -21.85
C LYS A 242 2.02 28.55 -22.67
N LYS A 243 0.86 28.07 -23.09
CA LYS A 243 0.76 26.91 -23.98
C LYS A 243 1.22 27.28 -25.39
N ASN A 244 2.19 26.55 -25.92
CA ASN A 244 2.63 26.70 -27.31
C ASN A 244 1.96 25.65 -28.21
N ASP A 245 1.98 24.39 -27.78
CA ASP A 245 1.38 23.24 -28.46
C ASP A 245 0.58 22.37 -27.47
N PHE A 246 0.08 21.21 -27.92
CA PHE A 246 -0.62 20.27 -27.03
C PHE A 246 0.28 19.75 -25.90
N THR A 247 1.56 19.52 -26.17
CA THR A 247 2.55 18.97 -25.23
C THR A 247 3.57 19.98 -24.74
N ASN A 248 3.71 21.12 -25.42
CA ASN A 248 4.82 22.05 -25.20
C ASN A 248 4.34 23.35 -24.57
N PHE A 249 5.02 23.75 -23.50
CA PHE A 249 4.70 24.91 -22.68
C PHE A 249 5.94 25.76 -22.47
N ARG A 250 5.74 27.07 -22.36
CA ARG A 250 6.82 28.05 -22.20
C ARG A 250 6.58 28.98 -21.03
N PHE A 251 7.65 29.34 -20.34
CA PHE A 251 7.66 30.36 -19.31
C PHE A 251 8.81 31.34 -19.54
N LEU A 252 8.53 32.64 -19.45
CA LEU A 252 9.53 33.68 -19.60
C LEU A 252 9.87 34.26 -18.22
N PHE A 253 11.08 33.98 -17.74
CA PHE A 253 11.66 34.72 -16.63
C PHE A 253 12.21 36.03 -17.16
N LYS A 254 11.70 37.15 -16.67
CA LYS A 254 12.16 38.48 -17.07
C LYS A 254 13.20 39.00 -16.11
N ASN A 255 14.26 39.59 -16.63
CA ASN A 255 15.29 40.30 -15.88
C ASN A 255 15.78 39.54 -14.64
N VAL A 256 16.39 38.37 -14.86
CA VAL A 256 16.82 37.48 -13.76
C VAL A 256 18.03 38.09 -13.03
N VAL A 257 17.86 38.41 -11.74
CA VAL A 257 18.90 39.09 -10.93
C VAL A 257 19.71 38.12 -10.06
N SER A 258 19.09 37.04 -9.60
CA SER A 258 19.66 36.03 -8.69
C SER A 258 19.12 34.64 -9.02
N ASP A 259 19.75 33.62 -8.47
CA ASP A 259 19.32 32.23 -8.64
C ASP A 259 17.85 32.03 -8.23
N ILE A 260 17.08 31.37 -9.09
CA ILE A 260 15.65 31.15 -8.88
C ILE A 260 15.39 29.65 -8.75
N ASN A 261 14.90 29.25 -7.57
CA ASN A 261 14.39 27.89 -7.35
C ASN A 261 12.92 27.84 -7.75
N PHE A 262 12.56 26.87 -8.57
CA PHE A 262 11.19 26.71 -9.05
C PHE A 262 10.77 25.24 -9.13
N LYS A 263 9.45 25.04 -9.07
CA LYS A 263 8.79 23.75 -9.28
C LYS A 263 7.66 23.90 -10.28
N LEU A 264 7.36 22.84 -11.03
CA LEU A 264 6.19 22.80 -11.90
C LEU A 264 5.05 22.12 -11.18
N TYR A 265 3.82 22.58 -11.43
CA TYR A 265 2.61 22.08 -10.82
C TYR A 265 1.51 21.93 -11.87
N ALA A 266 0.88 20.76 -11.96
CA ALA A 266 -0.28 20.55 -12.81
C ALA A 266 -1.17 19.43 -12.24
N ASP A 267 -2.49 19.61 -12.32
CA ASP A 267 -3.50 18.60 -11.93
C ASP A 267 -3.27 17.90 -10.56
N GLY A 268 -2.65 18.61 -9.61
CA GLY A 268 -2.36 18.09 -8.27
C GLY A 268 -0.97 17.49 -8.07
N PHE A 269 -0.14 17.45 -9.11
CA PHE A 269 1.21 16.88 -9.10
C PHE A 269 2.29 17.94 -9.23
N TYR A 270 3.41 17.73 -8.54
CA TYR A 270 4.60 18.58 -8.65
C TYR A 270 5.72 17.89 -9.42
N SER A 271 6.59 18.68 -10.06
CA SER A 271 7.86 18.20 -10.58
C SER A 271 8.94 18.14 -9.50
N GLU A 272 10.10 17.60 -9.88
CA GLU A 272 11.35 17.84 -9.18
C GLU A 272 11.65 19.35 -9.06
N SER A 273 12.45 19.72 -8.06
CA SER A 273 12.86 21.11 -7.87
C SER A 273 14.00 21.45 -8.81
N PHE A 274 13.82 22.52 -9.58
CA PHE A 274 14.84 23.04 -10.49
C PHE A 274 15.42 24.34 -9.94
N CYS A 275 16.65 24.65 -10.36
CA CYS A 275 17.34 25.88 -10.02
C CYS A 275 17.87 26.53 -11.30
N LEU A 276 17.39 27.73 -11.61
CA LEU A 276 17.96 28.59 -12.65
C LEU A 276 19.12 29.37 -12.05
N LYS A 277 20.34 29.06 -12.47
CA LYS A 277 21.55 29.71 -12.00
C LYS A 277 21.82 31.01 -12.77
N THR A 278 22.26 32.03 -12.05
CA THR A 278 22.59 33.33 -12.61
C THR A 278 24.11 33.52 -12.65
N ILE A 279 24.65 33.67 -13.86
CA ILE A 279 26.04 34.04 -14.09
C ILE A 279 26.16 35.56 -13.93
N GLN A 280 26.88 35.99 -12.91
CA GLN A 280 27.06 37.41 -12.63
C GLN A 280 27.87 38.07 -13.75
N LYS A 281 27.46 39.27 -14.17
CA LYS A 281 28.25 40.06 -15.12
C LYS A 281 29.49 40.63 -14.40
N PRO A 282 30.68 40.56 -15.02
CA PRO A 282 31.85 41.21 -14.46
C PRO A 282 31.62 42.71 -14.45
N ASN A 283 32.00 43.37 -13.36
CA ASN A 283 31.88 44.81 -13.23
C ASN A 283 33.22 45.42 -12.76
N ILE A 284 33.59 46.58 -13.29
CA ILE A 284 34.77 47.33 -12.86
C ILE A 284 34.37 48.13 -11.63
N LEU A 285 35.00 47.86 -10.48
CA LEU A 285 34.75 48.61 -9.25
C LEU A 285 35.54 49.92 -9.23
N GLU A 286 36.84 49.80 -9.48
CA GLU A 286 37.79 50.91 -9.43
C GLU A 286 38.90 50.64 -10.44
N PHE A 287 39.45 51.69 -11.03
CA PHE A 287 40.73 51.61 -11.70
C PHE A 287 41.67 52.68 -11.14
N ASN A 288 42.91 52.27 -10.89
CA ASN A 288 43.96 53.10 -10.34
C ASN A 288 45.04 53.32 -11.40
N THR A 289 45.41 54.58 -11.58
CA THR A 289 46.49 54.98 -12.45
C THR A 289 47.69 55.37 -11.63
N ILE A 290 48.76 54.58 -11.72
CA ILE A 290 50.01 54.81 -11.01
C ILE A 290 50.97 55.53 -11.97
N LEU A 291 51.35 56.75 -11.59
CA LEU A 291 52.24 57.61 -12.35
C LEU A 291 53.65 57.55 -11.75
N HIS A 292 54.59 57.02 -12.52
CA HIS A 292 56.01 57.03 -12.19
C HIS A 292 56.70 58.16 -12.96
N TYR A 293 56.87 59.30 -12.29
CA TYR A 293 57.48 60.48 -12.90
C TYR A 293 59.00 60.31 -13.05
N PRO A 294 59.61 60.82 -14.13
CA PRO A 294 61.04 60.72 -14.34
C PRO A 294 61.82 61.68 -13.41
N ALA A 295 63.04 61.30 -13.03
CA ALA A 295 63.83 61.95 -11.99
C ALA A 295 64.06 63.46 -12.20
N TYR A 296 64.12 63.92 -13.46
CA TYR A 296 64.32 65.33 -13.80
C TYR A 296 63.14 66.24 -13.42
N THR A 297 61.94 65.68 -13.24
CA THR A 297 60.75 66.44 -12.83
C THR A 297 60.73 66.74 -11.33
N LYS A 298 61.57 66.04 -10.54
CA LYS A 298 61.59 66.07 -9.07
C LYS A 298 60.20 65.82 -8.42
N LYS A 299 59.25 65.24 -9.15
CA LYS A 299 57.93 64.86 -8.64
C LYS A 299 57.98 63.47 -8.00
N LYS A 300 57.16 63.27 -6.96
CA LYS A 300 56.95 61.95 -6.34
C LYS A 300 55.91 61.17 -7.13
N ASN A 301 56.01 59.84 -7.13
CA ASN A 301 55.00 58.97 -7.73
C ASN A 301 53.62 59.26 -7.13
N GLU A 302 52.62 59.22 -7.99
CA GLU A 302 51.24 59.58 -7.67
C GLU A 302 50.31 58.44 -8.06
N ILE A 303 49.28 58.21 -7.27
CA ILE A 303 48.24 57.22 -7.55
C ILE A 303 46.93 58.00 -7.69
N LEU A 304 46.32 57.90 -8.86
CA LEU A 304 45.06 58.56 -9.18
C LEU A 304 43.97 57.51 -9.36
N SER A 305 42.89 57.61 -8.58
CA SER A 305 41.74 56.70 -8.67
C SER A 305 40.69 57.23 -9.64
N ASN A 306 40.23 56.38 -10.57
CA ASN A 306 39.15 56.63 -11.52
C ASN A 306 39.34 57.85 -12.45
N ILE A 307 40.60 58.22 -12.75
CA ILE A 307 40.91 59.33 -13.66
C ILE A 307 41.41 58.80 -15.01
N GLY A 308 40.60 58.98 -16.06
CA GLY A 308 40.93 58.54 -17.43
C GLY A 308 41.78 59.55 -18.22
N ASP A 309 41.60 60.85 -17.98
CA ASP A 309 42.31 61.91 -18.68
C ASP A 309 43.48 62.45 -17.84
N LEU A 310 44.69 62.42 -18.40
CA LEU A 310 45.92 62.72 -17.66
C LEU A 310 46.78 63.71 -18.44
N ILE A 311 47.25 64.76 -17.75
CA ILE A 311 48.25 65.70 -18.26
C ILE A 311 49.56 65.43 -17.52
N ILE A 312 50.48 64.73 -18.19
CA ILE A 312 51.73 64.26 -17.60
C ILE A 312 52.94 64.73 -18.40
N PRO A 313 54.10 64.96 -17.75
CA PRO A 313 55.36 65.21 -18.46
C PRO A 313 55.75 64.02 -19.35
N GLU A 314 56.42 64.31 -20.46
CA GLU A 314 57.02 63.29 -21.32
C GLU A 314 57.89 62.32 -20.49
N GLY A 315 58.01 61.06 -20.89
CA GLY A 315 58.82 60.07 -20.17
C GLY A 315 58.24 59.55 -18.83
N THR A 316 57.01 59.94 -18.46
CA THR A 316 56.29 59.34 -17.31
C THR A 316 55.80 57.93 -17.67
N ILE A 317 56.09 56.93 -16.83
CA ILE A 317 55.56 55.57 -17.00
C ILE A 317 54.21 55.49 -16.30
N VAL A 318 53.18 55.11 -17.05
CA VAL A 318 51.80 54.98 -16.57
C VAL A 318 51.45 53.51 -16.43
N SER A 319 51.09 53.07 -15.24
CA SER A 319 50.60 51.71 -14.96
C SER A 319 49.13 51.76 -14.56
N TRP A 320 48.30 50.97 -15.23
CA TRP A 320 46.87 50.86 -14.94
C TRP A 320 46.60 49.59 -14.13
N GLY A 321 45.96 49.74 -12.97
CA GLY A 321 45.44 48.63 -12.18
C GLY A 321 43.92 48.66 -12.20
N PHE A 322 43.28 47.54 -12.53
CA PHE A 322 41.83 47.41 -12.54
C PHE A 322 41.39 46.46 -11.42
N GLU A 323 40.41 46.88 -10.63
CA GLU A 323 39.73 46.03 -9.68
C GLU A 323 38.38 45.61 -10.27
N PHE A 324 38.24 44.31 -10.52
CA PHE A 324 37.03 43.72 -11.06
C PHE A 324 36.26 42.99 -9.96
N LYS A 325 34.93 43.03 -10.06
CA LYS A 325 34.00 42.20 -9.30
C LYS A 325 33.41 41.14 -10.21
N ASN A 326 33.20 39.94 -9.68
CA ASN A 326 32.59 38.81 -10.39
C ASN A 326 33.39 38.31 -11.60
N THR A 327 34.72 38.29 -11.47
CA THR A 327 35.65 37.67 -12.41
C THR A 327 36.37 36.50 -11.74
N ASP A 328 36.47 35.36 -12.41
CA ASP A 328 37.42 34.31 -12.02
C ASP A 328 38.83 34.71 -12.45
N SER A 329 39.84 34.44 -11.60
CA SER A 329 41.25 34.80 -11.83
C SER A 329 41.94 33.98 -12.92
#